data_AF-A0A848YRC5-F1
#
_entry.id   AF-A0A848YRC5-F1
#
_cell.length_a   1.000
_cell.length_b   1.000
_cell.length_c   1.000
_cell.angle_alpha   90.00
_cell.angle_beta   90.00
_cell.angle_gamma   90.00
#
_symmetry.space_group_name_H-M   'P 1'
#
loop_
_entity.id
_entity.type
_entity.pdbx_description
1 polymer ?
#
loop_
_entity_poly.entity_id
_entity_poly.type
_entity_poly.pdbx_seq_one_letter_code
_entity_poly.pdbx_strand_id
1 'polypeptide(L)'
;MLEKDNSCNTKMVRAMTEVVLNDILNSVIDEFEKKVGTNIGAIKISPRKRGQRKREINIEVKRATNKCLDGLVQYKKFLCSQESYKSGPMCTS
;
A
#
# COMPACT_ATOMS: atom_id res chain seq x y z
N MET A 1 25.95 -19.17 -31.06
CA MET A 1 26.34 -18.41 -29.85
C MET A 1 25.06 -18.04 -29.14
N LEU A 2 24.68 -18.81 -28.12
CA LEU A 2 23.46 -18.57 -27.34
C LEU A 2 23.87 -17.86 -26.05
N GLU A 3 23.27 -16.69 -25.87
CA GLU A 3 23.38 -15.80 -24.72
C GLU A 3 23.23 -16.59 -23.40
N LYS A 4 24.32 -16.69 -22.64
CA LYS A 4 24.31 -17.17 -21.26
C LYS A 4 24.90 -16.07 -20.39
N ASP A 5 24.12 -15.03 -20.15
CA ASP A 5 24.32 -14.15 -18.99
C ASP A 5 23.05 -13.35 -18.76
N ASN A 6 22.09 -13.98 -18.08
CA ASN A 6 20.99 -13.22 -17.46
C ASN A 6 20.29 -14.02 -16.35
N SER A 7 21.03 -14.75 -15.52
CA SER A 7 20.45 -15.24 -14.26
C SER A 7 20.38 -14.07 -13.28
N CYS A 8 19.42 -13.17 -13.49
CA CYS A 8 18.99 -12.25 -12.46
C CYS A 8 18.67 -13.09 -11.22
N ASN A 9 19.44 -12.93 -10.14
CA ASN A 9 19.33 -13.76 -8.95
C ASN A 9 17.96 -13.52 -8.31
N THR A 10 16.99 -14.33 -8.70
CA THR A 10 15.57 -14.15 -8.38
C THR A 10 15.35 -14.14 -6.86
N LYS A 11 16.20 -14.83 -6.11
CA LYS A 11 16.20 -14.81 -4.64
C LYS A 11 16.57 -13.42 -4.11
N MET A 12 17.60 -12.79 -4.67
CA MET A 12 18.04 -11.46 -4.28
C MET A 12 17.02 -10.38 -4.65
N VAL A 13 16.45 -10.44 -5.87
CA VAL A 13 15.36 -9.53 -6.27
C VAL A 13 14.16 -9.68 -5.35
N ARG A 14 13.78 -10.92 -5.00
CA ARG A 14 12.69 -11.17 -4.05
C ARG A 14 13.00 -10.55 -2.69
N ALA A 15 14.17 -10.81 -2.12
CA ALA A 15 14.56 -10.28 -0.81
C ALA A 15 14.58 -8.74 -0.78
N MET A 16 15.16 -8.09 -1.80
CA MET A 16 15.17 -6.63 -1.88
C MET A 16 13.76 -6.05 -2.04
N THR A 17 12.93 -6.68 -2.87
CA THR A 17 11.53 -6.26 -3.04
C THR A 17 10.77 -6.38 -1.73
N GLU A 18 10.99 -7.44 -0.96
CA GLU A 18 10.35 -7.66 0.33
C GLU A 18 10.74 -6.58 1.34
N VAL A 19 12.03 -6.24 1.46
CA VAL A 19 12.51 -5.17 2.34
C VAL A 19 11.87 -3.82 1.97
N VAL A 20 11.95 -3.42 0.70
CA VAL A 20 11.41 -2.13 0.24
C VAL A 20 9.89 -2.04 0.45
N LEU A 21 9.16 -3.11 0.14
CA LEU A 21 7.71 -3.12 0.34
C LEU A 21 7.34 -3.09 1.82
N ASN A 22 8.04 -3.83 2.69
CA ASN A 22 7.78 -3.83 4.12
C ASN A 22 8.03 -2.45 4.74
N ASP A 23 9.13 -1.78 4.39
CA ASP A 23 9.43 -0.44 4.92
C ASP A 23 8.38 0.60 4.51
N ILE A 24 7.99 0.62 3.23
CA ILE A 24 6.95 1.52 2.72
C ILE A 24 5.61 1.21 3.40
N LEU A 25 5.23 -0.08 3.46
CA LEU A 25 3.96 -0.48 4.04
C LEU A 25 3.89 -0.14 5.53
N ASN A 26 4.92 -0.45 6.31
CA ASN A 26 4.93 -0.15 7.74
C ASN A 26 4.84 1.35 8.00
N SER A 27 5.59 2.18 7.28
CA SER A 27 5.53 3.63 7.45
C SER A 27 4.16 4.20 7.09
N VAL A 28 3.54 3.74 6.00
CA VAL A 28 2.22 4.25 5.56
C VAL A 28 1.10 3.74 6.45
N ILE A 29 1.15 2.47 6.87
CA ILE A 29 0.14 1.86 7.74
C ILE A 29 0.17 2.51 9.11
N ASP A 30 1.34 2.69 9.72
CA ASP A 30 1.46 3.30 11.05
C ASP A 30 0.85 4.70 11.08
N GLU A 31 1.12 5.52 10.06
CA GLU A 31 0.56 6.88 9.95
C GLU A 31 -0.96 6.86 9.78
N PHE A 32 -1.46 5.93 8.95
CA PHE A 32 -2.90 5.72 8.76
C PHE A 32 -3.58 5.28 10.06
N GLU A 33 -3.07 4.25 10.73
CA GLU A 33 -3.64 3.70 11.95
C GLU A 33 -3.71 4.76 13.06
N LYS A 34 -2.64 5.55 13.24
CA LYS A 34 -2.59 6.64 14.22
C LYS A 34 -3.63 7.72 13.94
N LYS A 35 -3.80 8.13 12.68
CA LYS A 35 -4.73 9.20 12.30
C LYS A 35 -6.19 8.74 12.26
N VAL A 36 -6.43 7.50 11.83
CA VAL A 36 -7.78 6.98 11.62
C VAL A 36 -8.32 6.27 12.86
N GLY A 37 -7.46 5.86 13.79
CA GLY A 37 -7.88 5.08 14.95
C GLY A 37 -8.41 3.70 14.54
N THR A 38 -7.71 3.07 13.61
CA THR A 38 -7.95 1.72 13.09
C THR A 38 -6.70 0.88 13.26
N ASN A 39 -6.86 -0.44 13.29
CA ASN A 39 -5.73 -1.37 13.26
C ASN A 39 -5.94 -2.38 12.13
N ILE A 40 -4.98 -2.41 11.22
CA ILE A 40 -4.90 -3.27 10.06
C ILE A 40 -4.26 -4.59 10.49
N GLY A 41 -4.93 -5.68 10.16
CA GLY A 41 -4.47 -7.02 10.49
C GLY A 41 -3.51 -7.61 9.48
N ALA A 42 -3.94 -7.60 8.22
CA ALA A 42 -3.21 -8.21 7.12
C ALA A 42 -3.51 -7.46 5.81
N ILE A 43 -2.49 -7.35 4.96
CA ILE A 43 -2.62 -6.87 3.59
C ILE A 43 -2.21 -8.01 2.65
N LYS A 44 -3.15 -8.49 1.83
CA LYS A 44 -2.91 -9.54 0.85
C LYS A 44 -2.95 -8.96 -0.55
N ILE A 45 -1.80 -8.97 -1.22
CA ILE A 45 -1.68 -8.53 -2.62
C ILE A 45 -1.69 -9.78 -3.51
N SER A 46 -2.81 -9.99 -4.20
CA SER A 46 -2.96 -11.13 -5.10
C SER A 46 -2.17 -10.92 -6.40
N PRO A 47 -1.69 -12.02 -7.04
CA PRO A 47 -1.10 -11.94 -8.36
C PRO A 47 -2.06 -11.29 -9.37
N ARG A 48 -1.49 -10.61 -10.36
CA ARG A 48 -2.26 -10.03 -11.45
C ARG A 48 -2.93 -11.14 -12.26
N LYS A 49 -4.26 -11.11 -12.36
CA LYS A 49 -5.02 -12.05 -13.22
C LYS A 49 -4.82 -11.66 -14.69
N ARG A 50 -4.88 -12.64 -15.60
CA ARG A 50 -4.76 -12.41 -17.04
C ARG A 50 -5.84 -11.41 -17.50
N GLY A 51 -5.43 -10.38 -18.25
CA GLY A 51 -6.33 -9.33 -18.76
C GLY A 51 -6.59 -8.15 -17.80
N GLN A 52 -6.26 -8.26 -16.50
CA GLN A 52 -6.35 -7.13 -15.58
C GLN A 52 -5.14 -6.21 -15.71
N ARG A 53 -5.29 -4.91 -15.50
CA ARG A 53 -4.14 -3.95 -15.45
C ARG A 53 -3.56 -3.77 -14.06
N LYS A 54 -4.34 -4.04 -13.02
CA LYS A 54 -3.98 -3.79 -11.61
C LYS A 54 -3.94 -5.11 -10.83
N ARG A 55 -3.21 -5.12 -9.71
CA ARG A 55 -3.26 -6.20 -8.72
C ARG A 55 -4.46 -5.98 -7.80
N GLU A 56 -5.02 -7.07 -7.30
CA GLU A 56 -6.08 -7.04 -6.29
C GLU A 56 -5.43 -6.95 -4.91
N ILE A 57 -5.83 -5.97 -4.10
CA ILE A 57 -5.32 -5.75 -2.75
C ILE A 57 -6.48 -5.94 -1.79
N ASN A 58 -6.35 -6.93 -0.90
CA ASN A 58 -7.31 -7.21 0.16
C ASN A 58 -6.73 -6.74 1.49
N ILE A 59 -7.49 -5.97 2.26
CA ILE A 59 -7.06 -5.40 3.54
C ILE A 59 -8.00 -5.90 4.63
N GLU A 60 -7.45 -6.55 5.64
CA GLU A 60 -8.18 -6.99 6.82
C GLU A 60 -8.10 -5.90 7.91
N VAL A 61 -9.25 -5.48 8.44
CA VAL A 61 -9.32 -4.55 9.57
C VAL A 61 -9.61 -5.35 10.83
N LYS A 62 -8.67 -5.39 11.77
CA LYS A 62 -8.83 -6.10 13.05
C LYS A 62 -9.67 -5.32 14.04
N ARG A 63 -9.49 -4.00 14.08
CA ARG A 63 -10.19 -3.13 15.01
C ARG A 63 -10.43 -1.77 14.38
N ALA A 64 -11.63 -1.24 14.61
CA ALA A 64 -11.97 0.14 14.30
C ALA A 64 -12.55 0.80 15.55
N THR A 65 -12.22 2.05 15.78
CA THR A 65 -12.86 2.86 16.83
C THR A 65 -14.14 3.48 16.31
N ASN A 66 -15.04 3.90 17.23
CA ASN A 66 -16.29 4.59 16.87
C ASN A 66 -16.07 5.93 16.13
N LYS A 67 -14.83 6.44 16.13
CA LYS A 67 -14.42 7.69 15.46
C LYS A 67 -13.69 7.45 14.13
N CYS A 68 -13.67 6.21 13.62
CA CYS A 68 -12.90 5.88 12.42
C CYS A 68 -13.35 6.68 11.18
N LEU A 69 -14.64 7.01 11.07
CA LEU A 69 -15.15 7.84 9.97
C LEU A 69 -14.60 9.26 10.02
N ASP A 70 -14.58 9.90 11.19
CA ASP A 70 -13.97 11.22 11.38
C ASP A 70 -12.47 11.18 11.09
N GLY A 71 -11.80 10.12 11.56
CA GLY A 71 -10.39 9.86 11.27
C GLY A 71 -10.10 9.72 9.78
N LEU A 72 -10.95 9.03 9.02
CA LEU A 72 -10.84 8.92 7.56
C LEU A 72 -11.01 10.28 6.87
N VAL A 73 -11.96 11.11 7.33
CA VAL A 73 -12.15 12.46 6.79
C VAL A 73 -10.93 13.34 7.06
N GLN A 74 -10.35 13.26 8.26
CA GLN A 74 -9.13 13.99 8.60
C GLN A 74 -7.92 13.50 7.78
N TYR A 75 -7.77 12.18 7.64
CA TYR A 75 -6.70 11.59 6.85
C TYR A 75 -6.80 11.97 5.38
N LYS A 76 -8.02 11.99 4.82
CA LYS A 76 -8.27 12.50 3.47
C LYS A 76 -7.79 13.95 3.32
N LYS A 77 -8.15 14.84 4.25
CA LYS A 77 -7.69 16.25 4.21
C LYS A 77 -6.16 16.36 4.25
N PHE A 78 -5.52 15.58 5.12
CA PHE A 78 -4.06 15.52 5.21
C PHE A 78 -3.42 15.01 3.91
N LEU A 79 -3.93 13.93 3.33
CA LEU A 79 -3.44 13.43 2.04
C LEU A 79 -3.57 14.50 0.94
N CYS A 80 -4.71 15.17 0.87
CA CYS A 80 -4.95 16.17 -0.17
C CYS A 80 -4.18 17.48 0.02
N SER A 81 -3.61 17.74 1.21
CA SER A 81 -2.66 18.84 1.39
C SER A 81 -1.26 18.52 0.90
N GLN A 82 -0.92 17.24 0.70
CA GLN A 82 0.37 16.82 0.17
C GLN A 82 0.40 16.97 -1.35
N GLU A 83 1.42 17.65 -1.87
CA GLU A 83 1.54 17.98 -3.30
C GLU A 83 1.53 16.74 -4.20
N SER A 84 2.15 15.65 -3.74
CA SER A 84 2.19 14.36 -4.44
C SER A 84 0.82 13.69 -4.61
N TYR A 85 -0.19 14.08 -3.83
CA TYR A 85 -1.49 13.41 -3.79
C TYR A 85 -2.67 14.33 -4.12
N LYS A 86 -2.43 15.65 -4.24
CA LYS A 86 -3.46 16.68 -4.44
C LYS A 86 -4.32 16.47 -5.71
N SER A 87 -3.75 15.90 -6.76
CA SER A 87 -4.45 15.54 -8.01
C SER A 87 -4.98 14.11 -8.04
N GLY A 88 -4.85 13.37 -6.94
CA GLY A 88 -5.30 11.99 -6.84
C GLY A 88 -6.84 11.87 -6.81
N PRO A 89 -7.38 10.69 -7.17
CA PRO A 89 -8.84 10.45 -7.24
C PRO A 89 -9.56 10.57 -5.89
N MET A 90 -8.82 10.58 -4.78
CA MET A 90 -9.38 10.85 -3.45
C MET A 90 -9.51 12.34 -3.14
N CYS A 91 -8.85 13.21 -3.90
CA CYS A 91 -8.70 14.65 -3.62
C CYS A 91 -9.41 15.54 -4.63
N THR A 92 -9.70 15.00 -5.80
CA THR A 92 -10.55 15.62 -6.81
C THR A 92 -12.01 15.27 -6.52
N SER A 93 -12.81 16.26 -6.13
CA SER A 93 -14.28 16.20 -6.04
C SER A 93 -14.89 17.14 -7.07
#